data_AF-A0A9D1D8B3-F1
#
_entry.id   AF-A0A9D1D8B3-F1
#
_cell.length_a   1.000
_cell.length_b   1.000
_cell.length_c   1.000
_cell.angle_alpha   90.00
_cell.angle_beta   90.00
_cell.angle_gamma   90.00
#
_symmetry.space_group_name_H-M   'P 1'
#
loop_
_entity.id
_entity.type
_entity.pdbx_description
1 polymer ?
#
loop_
_entity_poly.entity_id
_entity_poly.type
_entity_poly.pdbx_seq_one_letter_code
_entity_poly.pdbx_strand_id
1 'polypeptide(L)'
;MLQDQYEKHNLEMQPYRHYLAEYQNMRPEEIGRHLEIPFDKSTRLFHVKFMEKNYTVSYPELAIHCLDEPDEYAVLCNDIHAKILILRYFTEGDYVKATGNLLSYRDLPWGEVYYRQFYGRCVMRLARMFGKRPEAFKKVMESMKGVPREYGDAAYEFQFLEGLRLCFVLWVGDEEFPPSAQILFSDNFPAAYAAEDVAYIGDVVLDYMKRECSHMVVTISVLFFAVVMVCIFASAATVVTFAFGSAIAAIPGGIIYMLMRAKVPKAGSVLLSGVVIGLIEFLIGAGWAVAVGFIAGAVIAELLARAGHYKSFWLNTIGYSVYMTFFALGTYLPMVIMTGYVDDMSTSNGVSAEYLTELHSFMNGTMVVIIAVVTFVAGIV
;
A
#
# COMPACT_ATOMS: atom_id res chain seq x y z
N MET A 1 24.04 -0.41 -11.42
CA MET A 1 22.57 -0.59 -11.45
C MET A 1 22.15 -1.94 -12.01
N LEU A 2 22.31 -2.25 -13.31
CA LEU A 2 21.91 -3.57 -13.85
C LEU A 2 22.77 -4.73 -13.31
N GLN A 3 24.07 -4.51 -13.15
CA GLN A 3 25.00 -5.51 -12.60
C GLN A 3 24.78 -5.75 -11.10
N ASP A 4 24.55 -4.69 -10.31
CA ASP A 4 24.17 -4.82 -8.89
C ASP A 4 22.83 -5.53 -8.69
N GLN A 5 21.85 -5.29 -9.57
CA GLN A 5 20.57 -6.01 -9.54
C GLN A 5 20.72 -7.47 -9.95
N TYR A 6 21.57 -7.78 -10.93
CA TYR A 6 21.88 -9.14 -11.34
C TYR A 6 22.61 -9.92 -10.24
N GLU A 7 23.60 -9.31 -9.59
CA GLU A 7 24.34 -9.90 -8.48
C GLU A 7 23.45 -10.11 -7.26
N LYS A 8 22.60 -9.13 -6.91
CA LYS A 8 21.64 -9.27 -5.81
C LYS A 8 20.61 -10.36 -6.08
N HIS A 9 20.09 -10.45 -7.30
CA HIS A 9 19.18 -11.53 -7.71
C HIS A 9 19.87 -12.90 -7.63
N ASN A 10 21.14 -13.00 -8.01
CA ASN A 10 21.89 -14.24 -7.94
C ASN A 10 22.17 -14.68 -6.49
N LEU A 11 22.45 -13.74 -5.58
CA LEU A 11 22.66 -14.01 -4.15
C LEU A 11 21.39 -14.52 -3.45
N GLU A 12 20.21 -14.00 -3.80
CA GLU A 12 18.94 -14.44 -3.22
C GLU A 12 18.45 -15.77 -3.83
N MET A 13 18.80 -16.06 -5.09
CA MET A 13 18.42 -17.30 -5.77
C MET A 13 19.24 -18.52 -5.35
N GLN A 14 20.44 -18.33 -4.80
CA GLN A 14 21.28 -19.44 -4.33
C GLN A 14 20.64 -20.20 -3.15
N PRO A 15 20.25 -19.54 -2.04
CA PRO A 15 19.54 -20.20 -0.95
C PRO A 15 18.24 -20.86 -1.41
N TYR A 16 17.46 -20.19 -2.28
CA TYR A 16 16.24 -20.76 -2.82
C TYR A 16 16.48 -22.08 -3.56
N ARG A 17 17.49 -22.13 -4.45
CA ARG A 17 17.82 -23.35 -5.19
C ARG A 17 18.30 -24.47 -4.26
N HIS A 18 19.05 -24.12 -3.22
CA HIS A 18 19.54 -25.08 -2.24
C HIS A 18 18.37 -25.75 -1.49
N TYR A 19 17.51 -24.96 -0.85
CA TYR A 19 16.38 -25.52 -0.10
C TYR A 19 15.31 -26.15 -0.99
N LEU A 20 15.13 -25.67 -2.23
CA LEU A 20 14.26 -26.33 -3.20
C LEU A 20 14.77 -27.73 -3.55
N ALA A 21 16.08 -27.90 -3.72
CA ALA A 21 16.66 -29.22 -3.97
C ALA A 21 16.50 -30.14 -2.75
N GLU A 22 16.63 -29.63 -1.53
CA GLU A 22 16.35 -30.40 -0.32
C GLU A 22 14.89 -30.85 -0.25
N TYR A 23 13.95 -29.92 -0.44
CA TYR A 23 12.52 -30.22 -0.51
C TYR A 23 12.20 -31.30 -1.54
N GLN A 24 12.79 -31.23 -2.74
CA GLN A 24 12.61 -32.22 -3.81
C GLN A 24 13.16 -33.61 -3.48
N ASN A 25 14.13 -33.70 -2.55
CA ASN A 25 14.73 -34.96 -2.12
C ASN A 25 14.03 -35.56 -0.88
N MET A 26 13.16 -34.82 -0.22
CA MET A 26 12.39 -35.32 0.93
C MET A 26 11.23 -36.21 0.50
N ARG A 27 10.68 -36.98 1.44
CA ARG A 27 9.39 -37.66 1.23
C ARG A 27 8.27 -36.74 1.70
N PRO A 28 7.25 -36.44 0.88
CA PRO A 28 6.19 -35.50 1.27
C PRO A 28 5.39 -35.97 2.49
N GLU A 29 5.32 -37.28 2.74
CA GLU A 29 4.71 -37.82 3.96
C GLU A 29 5.57 -37.67 5.22
N GLU A 30 6.85 -37.37 5.09
CA GLU A 30 7.71 -36.98 6.21
C GLU A 30 7.46 -35.51 6.55
N ILE A 31 7.39 -34.65 5.52
CA ILE A 31 7.01 -33.23 5.64
C ILE A 31 5.66 -33.07 6.35
N GLY A 32 4.67 -33.86 5.94
CA GLY A 32 3.36 -33.77 6.58
C GLY A 32 3.30 -34.31 8.01
N ARG A 33 4.25 -35.15 8.42
CA ARG A 33 4.28 -35.76 9.75
C ARG A 33 4.93 -34.85 10.79
N HIS A 34 6.12 -34.33 10.50
CA HIS A 34 6.85 -33.50 11.47
C HIS A 34 6.26 -32.09 11.62
N LEU A 35 5.51 -31.59 10.63
CA LEU A 35 4.84 -30.28 10.69
C LEU A 35 3.34 -30.35 11.00
N GLU A 36 2.77 -31.55 11.12
CA GLU A 36 1.31 -31.76 11.18
C GLU A 36 0.53 -31.11 10.01
N ILE A 37 1.12 -31.06 8.81
CA ILE A 37 0.50 -30.54 7.57
C ILE A 37 0.20 -31.69 6.61
N PRO A 38 -1.04 -32.20 6.54
CA PRO A 38 -1.35 -33.37 5.71
C PRO A 38 -0.99 -33.16 4.24
N PHE A 39 -0.34 -34.17 3.64
CA PHE A 39 -0.08 -34.22 2.21
C PHE A 39 -1.22 -34.93 1.48
N ASP A 40 -1.87 -34.23 0.55
CA ASP A 40 -2.87 -34.85 -0.33
C ASP A 40 -2.19 -35.60 -1.48
N LYS A 41 -2.24 -36.93 -1.43
CA LYS A 41 -1.63 -37.80 -2.45
C LYS A 41 -2.31 -37.71 -3.83
N SER A 42 -3.58 -37.31 -3.88
CA SER A 42 -4.35 -37.25 -5.12
C SER A 42 -4.00 -36.01 -5.94
N THR A 43 -3.89 -34.87 -5.28
CA THR A 43 -3.56 -33.58 -5.91
C THR A 43 -2.07 -33.25 -5.85
N ARG A 44 -1.31 -33.95 -5.00
CA ARG A 44 0.10 -33.68 -4.66
C ARG A 44 0.31 -32.29 -4.06
N LEU A 45 -0.60 -31.86 -3.18
CA LEU A 45 -0.60 -30.54 -2.56
C LEU A 45 -0.50 -30.62 -1.04
N PHE A 46 0.16 -29.62 -0.46
CA PHE A 46 0.02 -29.22 0.93
C PHE A 46 -0.93 -28.02 1.02
N HIS A 47 -1.69 -27.93 2.11
CA HIS A 47 -2.46 -26.75 2.45
C HIS A 47 -1.76 -26.01 3.59
N VAL A 48 -1.39 -24.75 3.36
CA VAL A 48 -0.62 -23.96 4.32
C VAL A 48 -1.32 -22.64 4.57
N LYS A 49 -1.46 -22.24 5.82
CA LYS A 49 -1.80 -20.86 6.17
C LYS A 49 -0.53 -20.05 6.35
N PHE A 50 -0.40 -18.94 5.62
CA PHE A 50 0.71 -17.99 5.73
C PHE A 50 0.15 -16.57 5.84
N MET A 51 0.56 -15.82 6.87
CA MET A 51 0.10 -14.46 7.16
C MET A 51 -1.44 -14.31 7.09
N GLU A 52 -2.15 -15.22 7.75
CA GLU A 52 -3.63 -15.28 7.80
C GLU A 52 -4.36 -15.51 6.46
N LYS A 53 -3.62 -15.91 5.40
CA LYS A 53 -4.15 -16.34 4.10
C LYS A 53 -3.85 -17.82 3.84
N ASN A 54 -4.74 -18.49 3.11
CA ASN A 54 -4.63 -19.92 2.78
C ASN A 54 -3.97 -20.10 1.41
N TYR A 55 -3.08 -21.09 1.32
CA TYR A 55 -2.31 -21.43 0.14
C TYR A 55 -2.33 -22.92 -0.14
N THR A 56 -2.18 -23.28 -1.41
CA THR A 56 -1.74 -24.62 -1.80
C THR A 56 -0.28 -24.57 -2.24
N VAL A 57 0.49 -25.59 -1.87
CA VAL A 57 1.90 -25.73 -2.23
C VAL A 57 2.11 -27.11 -2.87
N SER A 58 2.58 -27.15 -4.12
CA SER A 58 2.76 -28.42 -4.82
C SER A 58 4.06 -29.13 -4.46
N TYR A 59 4.02 -30.46 -4.55
CA TYR A 59 5.20 -31.31 -4.48
C TYR A 59 5.42 -32.07 -5.79
N PRO A 60 6.66 -32.08 -6.35
CA PRO A 60 7.90 -31.49 -5.85
C PRO A 60 8.21 -30.08 -6.39
N GLU A 61 7.33 -29.49 -7.20
CA GLU A 61 7.66 -28.29 -7.99
C GLU A 61 7.62 -26.97 -7.19
N LEU A 62 7.05 -26.97 -5.97
CA LEU A 62 6.81 -25.77 -5.16
C LEU A 62 5.99 -24.71 -5.94
N ALA A 63 5.01 -25.14 -6.72
CA ALA A 63 4.02 -24.23 -7.27
C ALA A 63 3.09 -23.79 -6.14
N ILE A 64 2.97 -22.48 -5.94
CA ILE A 64 2.21 -21.89 -4.83
C ILE A 64 1.05 -21.11 -5.41
N HIS A 65 -0.17 -21.40 -4.93
CA HIS A 65 -1.37 -20.66 -5.27
C HIS A 65 -2.08 -20.18 -4.02
N CYS A 66 -2.52 -18.92 -4.03
CA CYS A 66 -3.33 -18.37 -2.97
C CYS A 66 -4.82 -18.69 -3.22
N LEU A 67 -5.51 -19.11 -2.16
CA LEU A 67 -6.94 -19.44 -2.22
C LEU A 67 -7.83 -18.24 -1.89
N ASP A 68 -7.28 -17.22 -1.23
CA ASP A 68 -8.05 -16.08 -0.71
C ASP A 68 -7.98 -14.84 -1.62
N GLU A 69 -6.99 -14.74 -2.51
CA GLU A 69 -6.82 -13.62 -3.45
C GLU A 69 -6.02 -14.03 -4.70
N PRO A 70 -6.01 -13.21 -5.78
CA PRO A 70 -5.20 -13.50 -6.97
C PRO A 70 -3.70 -13.59 -6.64
N ASP A 71 -3.02 -14.56 -7.25
CA ASP A 71 -1.60 -14.84 -7.01
C ASP A 71 -0.69 -13.61 -7.15
N GLU A 72 -1.00 -12.67 -8.04
CA GLU A 72 -0.23 -11.42 -8.24
C GLU A 72 -0.13 -10.55 -6.97
N TYR A 73 -1.13 -10.61 -6.10
CA TYR A 73 -1.17 -9.82 -4.86
C TYR A 73 -0.66 -10.61 -3.64
N ALA A 74 -0.58 -11.93 -3.76
CA ALA A 74 -0.24 -12.80 -2.65
C ALA A 74 1.27 -12.82 -2.36
N VAL A 75 1.64 -12.52 -1.11
CA VAL A 75 3.05 -12.39 -0.70
C VAL A 75 3.85 -13.65 -0.98
N LEU A 76 3.34 -14.80 -0.57
CA LEU A 76 4.05 -16.06 -0.71
C LEU A 76 4.24 -16.49 -2.18
N CYS A 77 3.35 -16.07 -3.08
CA CYS A 77 3.46 -16.37 -4.50
C CYS A 77 4.57 -15.54 -5.19
N ASN A 78 4.88 -14.34 -4.69
CA ASN A 78 5.76 -13.39 -5.39
C ASN A 78 7.08 -13.07 -4.68
N ASP A 79 7.14 -13.23 -3.35
CA ASP A 79 8.32 -12.86 -2.58
C ASP A 79 9.28 -14.04 -2.40
N ILE A 80 10.53 -13.88 -2.85
CA ILE A 80 11.54 -14.94 -2.81
C ILE A 80 11.91 -15.33 -1.37
N HIS A 81 11.95 -14.37 -0.45
CA HIS A 81 12.28 -14.63 0.94
C HIS A 81 11.14 -15.37 1.64
N ALA A 82 9.88 -15.04 1.31
CA ALA A 82 8.72 -15.82 1.77
C ALA A 82 8.77 -17.28 1.29
N LYS A 83 9.16 -17.52 0.03
CA LYS A 83 9.31 -18.87 -0.53
C LYS A 83 10.44 -19.64 0.15
N ILE A 84 11.58 -18.99 0.40
CA ILE A 84 12.69 -19.60 1.14
C ILE A 84 12.24 -19.98 2.55
N LEU A 85 11.49 -19.12 3.24
CA LEU A 85 10.97 -19.42 4.58
C LEU A 85 10.04 -20.64 4.59
N ILE A 86 9.13 -20.78 3.60
CA ILE A 86 8.31 -21.99 3.48
C ILE A 86 9.16 -23.23 3.20
N LEU A 87 10.13 -23.14 2.30
CA LEU A 87 11.04 -24.25 2.02
C LEU A 87 11.78 -24.69 3.28
N ARG A 88 12.36 -23.74 4.03
CA ARG A 88 13.06 -24.02 5.28
C ARG A 88 12.15 -24.60 6.35
N TYR A 89 10.93 -24.10 6.46
CA TYR A 89 9.95 -24.69 7.36
C TYR A 89 9.66 -26.15 7.00
N PHE A 90 9.51 -26.45 5.70
CA PHE A 90 9.30 -27.80 5.19
C PHE A 90 10.50 -28.73 5.35
N THR A 91 11.73 -28.21 5.27
CA THR A 91 12.94 -29.04 5.30
C THR A 91 13.56 -29.18 6.70
N GLU A 92 13.49 -28.13 7.51
CA GLU A 92 14.22 -28.02 8.79
C GLU A 92 13.30 -27.78 9.99
N GLY A 93 12.06 -27.35 9.79
CA GLY A 93 11.14 -27.02 10.86
C GLY A 93 10.49 -28.25 11.51
N ASP A 94 10.02 -28.09 12.74
CA ASP A 94 9.19 -29.05 13.45
C ASP A 94 7.96 -28.35 14.06
N TYR A 95 6.82 -29.03 14.03
CA TYR A 95 5.64 -28.54 14.72
C TYR A 95 5.76 -28.76 16.23
N VAL A 96 5.61 -27.66 16.96
CA VAL A 96 5.46 -27.66 18.41
C VAL A 96 4.29 -26.76 18.76
N LYS A 97 3.39 -27.25 19.62
CA LYS A 97 2.28 -26.46 20.13
C LYS A 97 2.79 -25.36 21.07
N ALA A 98 2.49 -24.11 20.75
CA ALA A 98 2.82 -22.97 21.61
C ALA A 98 2.17 -23.10 23.00
N THR A 99 2.87 -22.68 24.05
CA THR A 99 2.29 -22.64 25.42
C THR A 99 1.51 -21.36 25.70
N GLY A 100 1.67 -20.35 24.83
CA GLY A 100 1.08 -19.02 24.97
C GLY A 100 2.07 -17.94 25.44
N ASN A 101 3.30 -18.34 25.78
CA ASN A 101 4.37 -17.41 26.09
C ASN A 101 4.90 -16.72 24.83
N LEU A 102 5.39 -15.49 25.02
CA LEU A 102 6.03 -14.69 23.98
C LEU A 102 7.50 -14.49 24.33
N LEU A 103 8.37 -14.66 23.33
CA LEU A 103 9.81 -14.47 23.39
C LEU A 103 10.18 -13.17 22.70
N SER A 104 11.14 -12.44 23.26
CA SER A 104 11.84 -11.41 22.50
C SER A 104 12.85 -12.06 21.55
N TYR A 105 13.32 -11.33 20.53
CA TYR A 105 14.34 -11.84 19.64
C TYR A 105 15.62 -12.31 20.37
N ARG A 106 15.97 -11.66 21.48
CA ARG A 106 17.17 -12.01 22.27
C ARG A 106 17.02 -13.34 23.01
N ASP A 107 15.79 -13.74 23.29
CA ASP A 107 15.48 -14.99 23.98
C ASP A 107 15.48 -16.20 23.03
N LEU A 108 15.57 -15.97 21.71
CA LEU A 108 15.73 -17.03 20.72
C LEU A 108 17.14 -17.62 20.76
N PRO A 109 17.31 -18.92 20.46
CA PRO A 109 18.64 -19.51 20.30
C PRO A 109 19.49 -18.70 19.32
N TRP A 110 20.68 -18.28 19.75
CA TRP A 110 21.60 -17.42 18.98
C TRP A 110 21.09 -16.01 18.64
N GLY A 111 19.92 -15.62 19.16
CA GLY A 111 19.28 -14.33 18.89
C GLY A 111 20.12 -13.12 19.34
N GLU A 112 20.78 -13.20 20.50
CA GLU A 112 21.63 -12.11 20.99
C GLU A 112 22.77 -11.76 20.02
N VAL A 113 23.36 -12.76 19.36
CA VAL A 113 24.48 -12.58 18.42
C VAL A 113 24.05 -11.83 17.15
N TYR A 114 22.82 -12.06 16.70
CA TYR A 114 22.26 -11.43 15.48
C TYR A 114 21.33 -10.24 15.80
N TYR A 115 21.18 -9.88 17.07
CA TYR A 115 20.21 -8.87 17.50
C TYR A 115 20.45 -7.51 16.83
N ARG A 116 21.70 -7.12 16.58
CA ARG A 116 22.02 -5.83 15.95
C ARG A 116 21.44 -5.74 14.53
N GLN A 117 21.54 -6.82 13.76
CA GLN A 117 21.03 -6.94 12.40
C GLN A 117 19.51 -6.94 12.42
N PHE A 118 18.90 -7.76 13.28
CA PHE A 118 17.45 -7.80 13.49
C PHE A 118 16.88 -6.44 13.91
N TYR A 119 17.52 -5.77 14.87
CA TYR A 119 17.08 -4.48 15.38
C TYR A 119 17.02 -3.43 14.27
N GLY A 120 18.04 -3.36 13.41
CA GLY A 120 18.07 -2.42 12.29
C GLY A 120 17.03 -2.73 11.21
N ARG A 121 16.92 -4.01 10.83
CA ARG A 121 16.02 -4.49 9.77
C ARG A 121 14.55 -4.44 10.16
N CYS A 122 14.24 -4.82 11.39
CA CYS A 122 12.86 -5.05 11.82
C CYS A 122 12.38 -3.99 12.82
N VAL A 123 13.03 -3.89 13.99
CA VAL A 123 12.55 -3.05 15.10
C VAL A 123 12.58 -1.56 14.75
N MET A 124 13.73 -1.06 14.33
CA MET A 124 13.90 0.35 13.97
C MET A 124 13.06 0.72 12.73
N ARG A 125 12.90 -0.23 11.80
CA ARG A 125 12.06 -0.08 10.61
C ARG A 125 10.59 0.05 10.99
N LEU A 126 10.08 -0.80 11.88
CA LEU A 126 8.72 -0.74 12.42
C LEU A 126 8.44 0.61 13.10
N ALA A 127 9.34 1.04 14.00
CA ALA A 127 9.24 2.32 14.69
C ALA A 127 9.26 3.51 13.71
N ARG A 128 10.12 3.49 12.69
CA ARG A 128 10.15 4.53 11.65
C ARG A 128 8.89 4.56 10.79
N MET A 129 8.33 3.39 10.48
CA MET A 129 7.13 3.27 9.65
C MET A 129 5.89 3.80 10.36
N PHE A 130 5.73 3.50 11.65
CA PHE A 130 4.47 3.70 12.35
C PHE A 130 4.54 4.50 13.66
N GLY A 131 5.73 4.79 14.19
CA GLY A 131 5.92 5.40 15.51
C GLY A 131 5.27 6.77 15.72
N LYS A 132 4.93 7.49 14.65
CA LYS A 132 4.17 8.76 14.71
C LYS A 132 2.72 8.62 14.22
N ARG A 133 2.29 7.39 13.91
CA ARG A 133 1.08 7.04 13.16
C ARG A 133 0.45 5.74 13.71
N PRO A 134 0.12 5.67 15.01
CA PRO A 134 -0.46 4.46 15.61
C PRO A 134 -1.76 4.03 14.92
N GLU A 135 -2.58 4.97 14.45
CA GLU A 135 -3.82 4.65 13.72
C GLU A 135 -3.59 3.94 12.37
N ALA A 136 -2.48 4.24 11.68
CA ALA A 136 -2.12 3.51 10.46
C ALA A 136 -1.65 2.09 10.79
N PHE A 137 -0.93 1.93 11.91
CA PHE A 137 -0.50 0.61 12.39
C PHE A 137 -1.70 -0.26 12.73
N LYS A 138 -2.64 0.24 13.55
CA LYS A 138 -3.89 -0.46 13.89
C LYS A 138 -4.62 -0.95 12.65
N LYS A 139 -4.87 -0.07 11.68
CA LYS A 139 -5.58 -0.43 10.44
C LYS A 139 -4.88 -1.50 9.62
N VAL A 140 -3.56 -1.44 9.48
CA VAL A 140 -2.79 -2.45 8.74
C VAL A 140 -2.79 -3.78 9.50
N MET A 141 -2.62 -3.76 10.82
CA MET A 141 -2.67 -5.00 11.61
C MET A 141 -4.06 -5.63 11.57
N GLU A 142 -5.13 -4.84 11.63
CA GLU A 142 -6.52 -5.30 11.51
C GLU A 142 -6.83 -5.86 10.12
N SER A 143 -6.31 -5.25 9.05
CA SER A 143 -6.45 -5.82 7.69
C SER A 143 -5.72 -7.15 7.54
N MET A 144 -4.68 -7.37 8.35
CA MET A 144 -3.97 -8.65 8.47
C MET A 144 -4.65 -9.63 9.43
N LYS A 145 -5.90 -9.37 9.84
CA LYS A 145 -6.65 -10.15 10.85
C LYS A 145 -5.92 -10.25 12.20
N GLY A 146 -5.03 -9.28 12.49
CA GLY A 146 -4.34 -9.19 13.76
C GLY A 146 -5.31 -8.86 14.89
N VAL A 147 -5.07 -9.47 16.05
CA VAL A 147 -5.86 -9.30 17.26
C VAL A 147 -5.13 -8.34 18.20
N PRO A 148 -5.81 -7.31 18.74
CA PRO A 148 -5.17 -6.36 19.65
C PRO A 148 -4.67 -7.02 20.94
N ARG A 149 -3.61 -6.44 21.52
CA ARG A 149 -2.97 -6.85 22.78
C ARG A 149 -2.69 -5.63 23.65
N GLU A 150 -2.62 -5.85 24.95
CA GLU A 150 -2.37 -4.82 25.96
C GLU A 150 -0.86 -4.63 26.22
N TYR A 151 -0.11 -4.30 25.16
CA TYR A 151 1.31 -3.92 25.25
C TYR A 151 1.55 -2.57 24.57
N GLY A 152 2.43 -1.75 25.15
CA GLY A 152 2.76 -0.43 24.62
C GLY A 152 1.53 0.46 24.40
N ASP A 153 1.61 1.39 23.44
CA ASP A 153 0.49 2.24 23.05
C ASP A 153 -0.41 1.57 22.01
N ALA A 154 0.16 0.66 21.22
CA ALA A 154 -0.57 -0.20 20.31
C ALA A 154 0.19 -1.51 20.10
N ALA A 155 -0.48 -2.64 20.30
CA ALA A 155 0.07 -3.95 19.98
C ALA A 155 -0.96 -4.86 19.34
N TYR A 156 -0.50 -5.69 18.39
CA TYR A 156 -1.33 -6.65 17.69
C TYR A 156 -0.57 -7.95 17.49
N GLU A 157 -1.30 -9.06 17.60
CA GLU A 157 -0.81 -10.41 17.39
C GLU A 157 -1.51 -11.05 16.18
N PHE A 158 -0.77 -11.73 15.31
CA PHE A 158 -1.32 -12.44 14.14
C PHE A 158 -0.54 -13.72 13.86
N GLN A 159 -1.12 -14.67 13.12
CA GLN A 159 -0.43 -15.90 12.72
C GLN A 159 0.42 -15.66 11.48
N PHE A 160 1.73 -15.90 11.62
CA PHE A 160 2.64 -15.94 10.49
C PHE A 160 2.50 -17.26 9.72
N LEU A 161 2.49 -18.37 10.43
CA LEU A 161 2.08 -19.69 9.96
C LEU A 161 1.07 -20.26 10.96
N GLU A 162 0.38 -21.33 10.61
CA GLU A 162 -0.53 -22.00 11.54
C GLU A 162 0.19 -22.36 12.85
N GLY A 163 -0.29 -21.80 13.96
CA GLY A 163 0.31 -21.99 15.29
C GLY A 163 1.57 -21.15 15.61
N LEU A 164 2.19 -20.48 14.63
CA LEU A 164 3.34 -19.57 14.84
C LEU A 164 2.86 -18.12 14.83
N ARG A 165 2.90 -17.45 15.98
CA ARG A 165 2.36 -16.10 16.16
C ARG A 165 3.43 -15.05 16.37
N LEU A 166 3.22 -13.89 15.73
CA LEU A 166 4.02 -12.69 15.92
C LEU A 166 3.20 -11.66 16.67
N CYS A 167 3.81 -10.95 17.63
CA CYS A 167 3.20 -9.79 18.27
C CYS A 167 4.07 -8.55 18.03
N PHE A 168 3.49 -7.55 17.37
CA PHE A 168 4.15 -6.28 17.08
C PHE A 168 3.68 -5.27 18.11
N VAL A 169 4.62 -4.61 18.78
CA VAL A 169 4.36 -3.62 19.83
C VAL A 169 4.96 -2.29 19.42
N LEU A 170 4.20 -1.21 19.62
CA LEU A 170 4.57 0.14 19.25
C LEU A 170 4.41 1.08 20.45
N TRP A 171 5.44 1.89 20.70
CA TRP A 171 5.38 3.04 21.59
C TRP A 171 5.50 4.32 20.75
N VAL A 172 4.52 5.19 20.89
CA VAL A 172 4.46 6.48 20.20
C VAL A 172 5.47 7.41 20.86
N GLY A 173 6.25 8.12 20.04
CA GLY A 173 7.19 9.11 20.56
C GLY A 173 6.46 10.36 21.04
N ASP A 174 6.96 10.97 22.10
CA ASP A 174 6.52 12.24 22.64
C ASP A 174 7.65 13.30 22.50
N GLU A 175 7.58 14.39 23.26
CA GLU A 175 8.59 15.45 23.23
C GLU A 175 9.92 15.03 23.87
N GLU A 176 9.89 14.05 24.78
CA GLU A 176 11.03 13.62 25.57
C GLU A 176 11.70 12.37 24.99
N PHE A 177 10.91 11.46 24.39
CA PHE A 177 11.36 10.17 23.90
C PHE A 177 10.98 9.92 22.42
N PRO A 178 11.93 9.43 21.59
CA PRO A 178 11.61 9.03 20.23
C PRO A 178 10.70 7.78 20.22
N PRO A 179 9.92 7.57 19.14
CA PRO A 179 9.10 6.36 19.05
C PRO A 179 9.96 5.11 19.03
N SER A 180 9.46 4.05 19.66
CA SER A 180 10.12 2.75 19.71
C SER A 180 9.16 1.63 19.34
N ALA A 181 9.69 0.45 19.09
CA ALA A 181 8.89 -0.72 18.75
C ALA A 181 9.57 -1.99 19.27
N GLN A 182 8.81 -3.09 19.26
CA GLN A 182 9.31 -4.42 19.55
C GLN A 182 8.52 -5.44 18.73
N ILE A 183 9.16 -6.56 18.42
CA ILE A 183 8.51 -7.72 17.81
C ILE A 183 8.79 -8.90 18.73
N LEU A 184 7.71 -9.59 19.11
CA LEU A 184 7.71 -10.76 19.95
C LEU A 184 7.23 -11.97 19.14
N PHE A 185 7.66 -13.14 19.56
CA PHE A 185 7.46 -14.41 18.85
C PHE A 185 6.83 -15.42 19.81
N SER A 186 5.90 -16.25 19.36
CA SER A 186 5.43 -17.37 20.18
C SER A 186 6.60 -18.31 20.52
N ASP A 187 6.53 -18.92 21.70
CA ASP A 187 7.60 -19.75 22.26
C ASP A 187 7.95 -21.02 21.47
N ASN A 188 7.14 -21.39 20.48
CA ASN A 188 7.40 -22.46 19.52
C ASN A 188 8.19 -22.03 18.27
N PHE A 189 8.50 -20.74 18.08
CA PHE A 189 9.33 -20.28 16.95
C PHE A 189 10.68 -21.00 16.82
N PRO A 190 11.42 -21.28 17.92
CA PRO A 190 12.70 -21.99 17.83
C PRO A 190 12.62 -23.42 17.28
N ALA A 191 11.44 -24.05 17.30
CA ALA A 191 11.23 -25.36 16.68
C ALA A 191 11.07 -25.26 15.15
N ALA A 192 10.62 -24.09 14.66
CA ALA A 192 10.33 -23.87 13.25
C ALA A 192 11.46 -23.14 12.50
N TYR A 193 12.18 -22.24 13.18
CA TYR A 193 13.09 -21.29 12.53
C TYR A 193 14.31 -20.95 13.39
N ALA A 194 15.45 -20.77 12.73
CA ALA A 194 16.64 -20.20 13.34
C ALA A 194 16.52 -18.67 13.47
N ALA A 195 17.35 -18.05 14.33
CA ALA A 195 17.32 -16.60 14.54
C ALA A 195 17.52 -15.80 13.23
N GLU A 196 18.32 -16.30 12.29
CA GLU A 196 18.52 -15.66 10.98
C GLU A 196 17.20 -15.60 10.19
N ASP A 197 16.45 -16.69 10.12
CA ASP A 197 15.16 -16.75 9.44
C ASP A 197 14.16 -15.79 10.07
N VAL A 198 14.15 -15.71 11.39
CA VAL A 198 13.27 -14.81 12.13
C VAL A 198 13.52 -13.34 11.75
N ALA A 199 14.75 -12.97 11.38
CA ALA A 199 15.01 -11.64 10.84
C ALA A 199 14.41 -11.44 9.43
N TYR A 200 14.48 -12.45 8.57
CA TYR A 200 13.82 -12.41 7.26
C TYR A 200 12.30 -12.41 7.36
N ILE A 201 11.72 -13.11 8.33
CA ILE A 201 10.28 -13.05 8.65
C ILE A 201 9.88 -11.61 8.95
N GLY A 202 10.66 -10.92 9.78
CA GLY A 202 10.41 -9.50 10.10
C GLY A 202 10.46 -8.61 8.86
N ASP A 203 11.42 -8.81 7.95
CA ASP A 203 11.49 -8.07 6.69
C ASP A 203 10.28 -8.35 5.78
N VAL A 204 9.93 -9.62 5.55
CA VAL A 204 8.77 -10.02 4.73
C VAL A 204 7.48 -9.39 5.25
N VAL A 205 7.25 -9.48 6.56
CA VAL A 205 6.07 -8.88 7.20
C VAL A 205 6.06 -7.37 7.04
N LEU A 206 7.18 -6.68 7.29
CA LEU A 206 7.25 -5.22 7.19
C LEU A 206 7.15 -4.72 5.75
N ASP A 207 7.66 -5.47 4.77
CA ASP A 207 7.46 -5.19 3.35
C ASP A 207 6.00 -5.34 2.95
N TYR A 208 5.33 -6.39 3.43
CA TYR A 208 3.91 -6.55 3.22
C TYR A 208 3.09 -5.41 3.84
N MET A 209 3.32 -5.07 5.12
CA MET A 209 2.68 -3.93 5.79
C MET A 209 2.90 -2.62 5.02
N LYS A 210 4.09 -2.43 4.43
CA LYS A 210 4.39 -1.26 3.61
C LYS A 210 3.60 -1.26 2.30
N ARG A 211 3.49 -2.41 1.63
CA ARG A 211 2.70 -2.59 0.39
C ARG A 211 1.22 -2.36 0.64
N GLU A 212 0.65 -2.93 1.71
CA GLU A 212 -0.76 -2.73 2.09
C GLU A 212 -1.11 -1.24 2.25
N CYS A 213 -0.23 -0.47 2.90
CA CYS A 213 -0.40 0.99 2.95
C CYS A 213 -0.45 1.63 1.56
N SER A 214 0.41 1.21 0.63
CA SER A 214 0.46 1.77 -0.73
C SER A 214 -0.74 1.34 -1.58
N HIS A 215 -1.13 0.06 -1.53
CA HIS A 215 -2.33 -0.45 -2.19
C HIS A 215 -3.57 0.30 -1.73
N MET A 216 -3.72 0.54 -0.43
CA MET A 216 -4.83 1.33 0.10
C MET A 216 -4.86 2.75 -0.47
N VAL A 217 -3.71 3.41 -0.66
CA VAL A 217 -3.66 4.73 -1.33
C VAL A 217 -4.12 4.61 -2.78
N VAL A 218 -3.60 3.63 -3.52
CA VAL A 218 -3.95 3.44 -4.94
C VAL A 218 -5.44 3.16 -5.10
N THR A 219 -6.01 2.23 -4.31
CA THR A 219 -7.44 1.91 -4.34
C THR A 219 -8.31 3.13 -4.02
N ILE A 220 -7.96 3.90 -2.97
CA ILE A 220 -8.69 5.13 -2.64
C ILE A 220 -8.53 6.19 -3.75
N SER A 221 -7.38 6.26 -4.41
CA SER A 221 -7.13 7.18 -5.53
C SER A 221 -7.95 6.82 -6.76
N VAL A 222 -8.09 5.53 -7.07
CA VAL A 222 -8.96 5.04 -8.15
C VAL A 222 -10.43 5.35 -7.84
N LEU A 223 -10.86 5.16 -6.58
CA LEU A 223 -12.20 5.56 -6.13
C LEU A 223 -12.40 7.08 -6.26
N PHE A 224 -11.42 7.88 -5.83
CA PHE A 224 -11.43 9.33 -5.95
C PHE A 224 -11.62 9.74 -7.42
N PHE A 225 -10.79 9.19 -8.31
CA PHE A 225 -10.87 9.44 -9.75
C PHE A 225 -12.24 9.06 -10.30
N ALA A 226 -12.74 7.86 -9.99
CA ALA A 226 -14.02 7.38 -10.49
C ALA A 226 -15.19 8.31 -10.10
N VAL A 227 -15.22 8.77 -8.83
CA VAL A 227 -16.25 9.69 -8.35
C VAL A 227 -16.12 11.06 -9.00
N VAL A 228 -14.91 11.61 -9.11
CA VAL A 228 -14.67 12.88 -9.80
C VAL A 228 -15.12 12.79 -11.26
N MET A 229 -14.79 11.72 -11.97
CA MET A 229 -15.22 11.50 -13.35
C MET A 229 -16.74 11.44 -13.48
N VAL A 230 -17.44 10.70 -12.62
CA VAL A 230 -18.92 10.65 -12.64
C VAL A 230 -19.50 12.05 -12.51
N CYS A 231 -18.97 12.89 -11.61
CA CYS A 231 -19.40 14.28 -11.47
C CYS A 231 -19.10 15.12 -12.72
N ILE A 232 -17.93 14.96 -13.33
CA ILE A 232 -17.54 15.71 -14.54
C ILE A 232 -18.41 15.32 -15.74
N PHE A 233 -18.61 14.02 -15.99
CA PHE A 233 -19.47 13.55 -17.08
C PHE A 233 -20.93 13.95 -16.89
N ALA A 234 -21.45 13.85 -15.66
CA ALA A 234 -22.80 14.33 -15.34
C ALA A 234 -22.95 15.85 -15.59
N SER A 235 -21.86 16.60 -15.39
CA SER A 235 -21.83 18.04 -15.61
C SER A 235 -21.61 18.42 -17.08
N ALA A 236 -21.23 17.50 -17.96
CA ALA A 236 -20.93 17.77 -19.37
C ALA A 236 -22.19 18.00 -20.25
N ALA A 237 -23.40 17.95 -19.66
CA ALA A 237 -24.65 18.15 -20.39
C ALA A 237 -24.80 19.57 -20.98
N THR A 238 -24.20 20.58 -20.34
CA THR A 238 -24.18 21.97 -20.82
C THR A 238 -22.81 22.59 -20.58
N VAL A 239 -22.45 23.60 -21.37
CA VAL A 239 -21.19 24.35 -21.21
C VAL A 239 -21.05 24.96 -19.81
N VAL A 240 -22.15 25.50 -19.27
CA VAL A 240 -22.17 26.12 -17.93
C VAL A 240 -21.94 25.08 -16.84
N THR A 241 -22.67 23.97 -16.86
CA THR A 241 -22.48 22.91 -15.86
C THR A 241 -21.09 22.30 -15.98
N PHE A 242 -20.56 22.15 -17.19
CA PHE A 242 -19.22 21.63 -17.43
C PHE A 242 -18.14 22.53 -16.83
N ALA A 243 -18.26 23.85 -16.99
CA ALA A 243 -17.34 24.82 -16.40
C ALA A 243 -17.25 24.72 -14.87
N PHE A 244 -18.36 24.42 -14.20
CA PHE A 244 -18.40 24.22 -12.74
C PHE A 244 -18.28 22.75 -12.32
N GLY A 245 -18.05 21.83 -13.27
CA GLY A 245 -17.94 20.40 -12.99
C GLY A 245 -16.85 20.07 -11.96
N SER A 246 -15.72 20.78 -12.00
CA SER A 246 -14.65 20.62 -11.00
C SER A 246 -15.07 21.00 -9.58
N ALA A 247 -15.91 22.05 -9.42
CA ALA A 247 -16.45 22.46 -8.14
C ALA A 247 -17.50 21.45 -7.63
N ILE A 248 -18.37 20.96 -8.51
CA ILE A 248 -19.34 19.91 -8.19
C ILE A 248 -18.61 18.65 -7.73
N ALA A 249 -17.54 18.24 -8.43
CA ALA A 249 -16.72 17.09 -8.09
C ALA A 249 -15.92 17.27 -6.79
N ALA A 250 -15.59 18.52 -6.41
CA ALA A 250 -14.82 18.81 -5.21
C ALA A 250 -15.57 18.44 -3.91
N ILE A 251 -16.89 18.48 -3.91
CA ILE A 251 -17.68 18.17 -2.72
C ILE A 251 -17.58 16.66 -2.35
N PRO A 252 -17.99 15.70 -3.22
CA PRO A 252 -17.82 14.28 -2.91
C PRO A 252 -16.34 13.86 -2.91
N GLY A 253 -15.48 14.52 -3.71
CA GLY A 253 -14.04 14.29 -3.68
C GLY A 253 -13.41 14.61 -2.32
N GLY A 254 -13.91 15.63 -1.61
CA GLY A 254 -13.41 16.02 -0.29
C GLY A 254 -13.59 14.92 0.74
N ILE A 255 -14.72 14.21 0.71
CA ILE A 255 -14.99 13.06 1.58
C ILE A 255 -13.94 11.96 1.35
N ILE A 256 -13.64 11.66 0.09
CA ILE A 256 -12.68 10.60 -0.29
C ILE A 256 -11.25 11.02 0.06
N TYR A 257 -10.90 12.28 -0.17
CA TYR A 257 -9.61 12.84 0.24
C TYR A 257 -9.41 12.73 1.75
N MET A 258 -10.42 13.13 2.54
CA MET A 258 -10.36 13.03 4.00
C MET A 258 -10.34 11.58 4.47
N LEU A 259 -11.05 10.67 3.79
CA LEU A 259 -10.94 9.23 4.03
C LEU A 259 -9.51 8.73 3.79
N MET A 260 -8.85 9.17 2.72
CA MET A 260 -7.45 8.85 2.45
C MET A 260 -6.54 9.35 3.57
N ARG A 261 -6.73 10.61 4.03
CA ARG A 261 -5.94 11.17 5.14
C ARG A 261 -6.16 10.41 6.44
N ALA A 262 -7.39 9.94 6.69
CA ALA A 262 -7.72 9.15 7.86
C ALA A 262 -7.21 7.71 7.79
N LYS A 263 -7.29 7.05 6.62
CA LYS A 263 -6.86 5.65 6.42
C LYS A 263 -5.36 5.51 6.21
N VAL A 264 -4.75 6.43 5.47
CA VAL A 264 -3.32 6.43 5.14
C VAL A 264 -2.71 7.77 5.53
N PRO A 265 -2.47 8.02 6.84
CA PRO A 265 -1.84 9.26 7.33
C PRO A 265 -0.33 9.30 7.05
N LYS A 266 0.10 8.80 5.88
CA LYS A 266 1.51 8.73 5.45
C LYS A 266 1.94 10.00 4.71
N ALA A 267 3.23 10.29 4.79
CA ALA A 267 3.87 11.30 3.96
C ALA A 267 3.95 10.73 2.54
N GLY A 268 3.65 11.58 1.56
CA GLY A 268 3.61 11.23 0.15
C GLY A 268 2.34 10.51 -0.30
N SER A 269 1.35 10.28 0.58
CA SER A 269 0.09 9.62 0.16
C SER A 269 -0.73 10.50 -0.78
N VAL A 270 -0.73 11.82 -0.57
CA VAL A 270 -1.40 12.78 -1.46
C VAL A 270 -0.65 12.88 -2.77
N LEU A 271 0.69 12.95 -2.72
CA LEU A 271 1.52 12.98 -3.93
C LEU A 271 1.34 11.72 -4.78
N LEU A 272 1.37 10.54 -4.17
CA LEU A 272 1.13 9.27 -4.86
C LEU A 272 -0.26 9.26 -5.51
N SER A 273 -1.28 9.74 -4.78
CA SER A 273 -2.64 9.86 -5.31
C SER A 273 -2.71 10.75 -6.56
N GLY A 274 -2.12 11.95 -6.49
CA GLY A 274 -2.09 12.87 -7.64
C GLY A 274 -1.32 12.34 -8.85
N VAL A 275 -0.25 11.58 -8.64
CA VAL A 275 0.47 10.91 -9.74
C VAL A 275 -0.38 9.81 -10.37
N VAL A 276 -1.01 8.96 -9.56
CA VAL A 276 -1.91 7.89 -10.06
C VAL A 276 -3.06 8.49 -10.86
N ILE A 277 -3.75 9.49 -10.30
CA ILE A 277 -4.90 10.13 -10.94
C ILE A 277 -4.45 10.86 -12.22
N GLY A 278 -3.37 11.66 -12.16
CA GLY A 278 -2.85 12.37 -13.33
C GLY A 278 -2.43 11.43 -14.46
N LEU A 279 -1.85 10.27 -14.16
CA LEU A 279 -1.53 9.26 -15.17
C LEU A 279 -2.78 8.65 -15.80
N ILE A 280 -3.80 8.33 -15.00
CA ILE A 280 -5.07 7.80 -15.52
C ILE A 280 -5.72 8.82 -16.46
N GLU A 281 -5.83 10.09 -16.05
CA GLU A 281 -6.41 11.19 -16.83
C GLU A 281 -5.69 11.38 -18.17
N PHE A 282 -4.35 11.31 -18.16
CA PHE A 282 -3.57 11.39 -19.39
C PHE A 282 -3.87 10.21 -20.33
N LEU A 283 -3.93 8.99 -19.80
CA LEU A 283 -4.14 7.76 -20.57
C LEU A 283 -5.54 7.66 -21.19
N ILE A 284 -6.56 8.25 -20.55
CA ILE A 284 -7.94 8.28 -21.07
C ILE A 284 -8.21 9.45 -22.02
N GLY A 285 -7.22 10.29 -22.30
CA GLY A 285 -7.33 11.37 -23.30
C GLY A 285 -7.88 12.70 -22.77
N ALA A 286 -7.83 12.97 -21.46
CA ALA A 286 -8.21 14.27 -20.89
C ALA A 286 -7.21 15.40 -21.21
N GLY A 287 -6.02 15.04 -21.69
CA GLY A 287 -4.95 15.96 -22.07
C GLY A 287 -3.85 16.09 -21.02
N TRP A 288 -2.63 16.43 -21.46
CA TRP A 288 -1.45 16.46 -20.60
C TRP A 288 -1.54 17.55 -19.51
N ALA A 289 -2.23 18.66 -19.81
CA ALA A 289 -2.36 19.78 -18.88
C ALA A 289 -3.16 19.42 -17.62
N VAL A 290 -4.17 18.55 -17.74
CA VAL A 290 -4.94 18.01 -16.61
C VAL A 290 -4.03 17.19 -15.69
N ALA A 291 -3.21 16.31 -16.26
CA ALA A 291 -2.26 15.50 -15.51
C ALA A 291 -1.24 16.36 -14.74
N VAL A 292 -0.69 17.40 -15.39
CA VAL A 292 0.21 18.37 -14.75
C VAL A 292 -0.51 19.13 -13.64
N GLY A 293 -1.76 19.53 -13.85
CA GLY A 293 -2.60 20.16 -12.83
C GLY A 293 -2.72 19.29 -11.57
N PHE A 294 -3.15 18.03 -11.71
CA PHE A 294 -3.24 17.11 -10.57
C PHE A 294 -1.92 16.92 -9.84
N ILE A 295 -0.82 16.68 -10.55
CA ILE A 295 0.50 16.45 -9.94
C ILE A 295 0.99 17.71 -9.20
N ALA A 296 0.86 18.88 -9.82
CA ALA A 296 1.26 20.15 -9.20
C ALA A 296 0.41 20.48 -7.95
N GLY A 297 -0.91 20.29 -8.05
CA GLY A 297 -1.82 20.42 -6.92
C GLY A 297 -1.45 19.45 -5.79
N ALA A 298 -1.09 18.21 -6.12
CA ALA A 298 -0.69 17.19 -5.14
C ALA A 298 0.60 17.55 -4.41
N VAL A 299 1.58 18.11 -5.12
CA VAL A 299 2.83 18.60 -4.52
C VAL A 299 2.53 19.68 -3.49
N ILE A 300 1.72 20.69 -3.84
CA ILE A 300 1.40 21.79 -2.92
C ILE A 300 0.57 21.28 -1.73
N ALA A 301 -0.42 20.42 -1.99
CA ALA A 301 -1.24 19.81 -0.95
C ALA A 301 -0.39 18.97 0.03
N GLU A 302 0.60 18.22 -0.47
CA GLU A 302 1.53 17.45 0.35
C GLU A 302 2.43 18.36 1.21
N LEU A 303 2.90 19.48 0.67
CA LEU A 303 3.68 20.47 1.41
C LEU A 303 2.85 21.11 2.54
N LEU A 304 1.59 21.46 2.27
CA LEU A 304 0.66 22.00 3.27
C LEU A 304 0.36 20.96 4.36
N ALA A 305 0.08 19.72 3.97
CA ALA A 305 -0.13 18.62 4.90
C ALA A 305 1.12 18.40 5.78
N ARG A 306 2.31 18.47 5.19
CA ARG A 306 3.59 18.36 5.92
C ARG A 306 3.78 19.50 6.93
N ALA A 307 3.46 20.74 6.56
CA ALA A 307 3.52 21.90 7.45
C ALA A 307 2.58 21.72 8.67
N GLY A 308 1.44 21.07 8.48
CA GLY A 308 0.51 20.70 9.55
C GLY A 308 0.85 19.43 10.31
N HIS A 309 2.07 18.90 10.15
CA HIS A 309 2.51 17.60 10.66
C HIS A 309 1.53 16.46 10.35
N TYR A 310 0.82 16.56 9.24
CA TYR A 310 -0.20 15.63 8.76
C TYR A 310 -1.44 15.49 9.67
N LYS A 311 -1.55 16.29 10.74
CA LYS A 311 -2.63 16.23 11.74
C LYS A 311 -3.62 17.39 11.64
N SER A 312 -3.18 18.56 11.16
CA SER A 312 -4.03 19.76 11.09
C SER A 312 -5.18 19.58 10.10
N PHE A 313 -6.42 19.63 10.59
CA PHE A 313 -7.62 19.58 9.74
C PHE A 313 -7.58 20.68 8.68
N TRP A 314 -7.42 21.95 9.08
CA TRP A 314 -7.44 23.09 8.18
C TRP A 314 -6.37 23.05 7.10
N LEU A 315 -5.14 22.61 7.41
CA LEU A 315 -4.10 22.52 6.39
C LEU A 315 -4.34 21.36 5.41
N ASN A 316 -4.98 20.27 5.85
CA ASN A 316 -5.43 19.22 4.93
C ASN A 316 -6.61 19.72 4.07
N THR A 317 -7.56 20.47 4.63
CA THR A 317 -8.70 21.04 3.88
C THR A 317 -8.23 22.06 2.85
N ILE A 318 -7.38 23.01 3.23
CA ILE A 318 -6.78 23.97 2.28
C ILE A 318 -5.95 23.23 1.24
N GLY A 319 -5.18 22.21 1.64
CA GLY A 319 -4.44 21.36 0.72
C GLY A 319 -5.35 20.69 -0.31
N TYR A 320 -6.51 20.19 0.11
CA TYR A 320 -7.52 19.62 -0.78
C TYR A 320 -8.14 20.66 -1.72
N SER A 321 -8.53 21.83 -1.21
CA SER A 321 -9.03 22.93 -2.04
C SER A 321 -8.03 23.34 -3.12
N VAL A 322 -6.75 23.46 -2.76
CA VAL A 322 -5.67 23.74 -3.72
C VAL A 322 -5.55 22.60 -4.74
N TYR A 323 -5.57 21.35 -4.29
CA TYR A 323 -5.51 20.18 -5.17
C TYR A 323 -6.60 20.21 -6.25
N MET A 324 -7.86 20.44 -5.86
CA MET A 324 -8.98 20.54 -6.81
C MET A 324 -8.92 21.80 -7.67
N THR A 325 -8.41 22.90 -7.15
CA THR A 325 -8.22 24.14 -7.93
C THR A 325 -7.19 23.93 -9.03
N PHE A 326 -6.11 23.21 -8.76
CA PHE A 326 -5.10 22.90 -9.77
C PHE A 326 -5.61 21.90 -10.81
N PHE A 327 -6.48 20.97 -10.43
CA PHE A 327 -7.23 20.17 -11.40
C PHE A 327 -8.08 21.07 -12.31
N ALA A 328 -8.86 22.00 -11.75
CA ALA A 328 -9.64 22.95 -12.54
C ALA A 328 -8.75 23.79 -13.49
N LEU A 329 -7.64 24.32 -13.00
CA LEU A 329 -6.70 25.08 -13.84
C LEU A 329 -6.12 24.21 -14.96
N GLY A 330 -5.74 22.96 -14.68
CA GLY A 330 -5.25 22.02 -15.69
C GLY A 330 -6.29 21.73 -16.79
N THR A 331 -7.57 21.70 -16.44
CA THR A 331 -8.68 21.47 -17.38
C THR A 331 -9.04 22.72 -18.17
N TYR A 332 -9.25 23.85 -17.52
CA TYR A 332 -9.89 25.02 -18.14
C TYR A 332 -8.92 26.09 -18.63
N LEU A 333 -7.71 26.20 -18.08
CA LEU A 333 -6.73 27.17 -18.56
C LEU A 333 -6.33 26.92 -20.03
N PRO A 334 -6.04 25.66 -20.45
CA PRO A 334 -5.72 25.38 -21.86
C PRO A 334 -6.84 25.78 -22.84
N MET A 335 -8.09 25.79 -22.39
CA MET A 335 -9.23 26.20 -23.24
C MET A 335 -9.17 27.68 -23.63
N VAL A 336 -8.41 28.50 -22.91
CA VAL A 336 -8.26 29.94 -23.20
C VAL A 336 -6.91 30.23 -23.86
N ILE A 337 -5.84 29.56 -23.44
CA ILE A 337 -4.46 29.88 -23.87
C ILE A 337 -3.89 28.91 -24.92
N MET A 338 -4.55 27.77 -25.14
CA MET A 338 -4.13 26.69 -26.04
C MET A 338 -5.32 26.14 -26.85
N THR A 339 -6.17 27.04 -27.36
CA THR A 339 -7.43 26.69 -28.04
C THR A 339 -7.24 25.66 -29.16
N GLY A 340 -6.26 25.81 -30.04
CA GLY A 340 -6.01 24.85 -31.13
C GLY A 340 -5.70 23.43 -30.64
N TYR A 341 -4.92 23.29 -29.55
CA TYR A 341 -4.66 21.98 -28.96
C TYR A 341 -5.94 21.35 -28.38
N VAL A 342 -6.75 22.16 -27.70
CA VAL A 342 -8.01 21.72 -27.11
C VAL A 342 -9.02 21.34 -28.19
N ASP A 343 -9.09 22.09 -29.29
CA ASP A 343 -10.00 21.83 -30.41
C ASP A 343 -9.66 20.53 -31.13
N ASP A 344 -8.38 20.32 -31.45
CA ASP A 344 -7.91 19.08 -32.08
C ASP A 344 -8.22 17.87 -31.20
N MET A 345 -7.92 17.98 -29.90
CA MET A 345 -8.18 16.93 -28.92
C MET A 345 -9.68 16.66 -28.77
N SER A 346 -10.49 17.69 -28.58
CA SER A 346 -11.93 17.56 -28.35
C SER A 346 -12.65 17.01 -29.58
N THR A 347 -12.25 17.42 -30.77
CA THR A 347 -12.77 16.89 -32.03
C THR A 347 -12.40 15.40 -32.17
N SER A 348 -11.16 15.02 -31.81
CA SER A 348 -10.75 13.60 -31.82
C SER A 348 -11.52 12.74 -30.81
N ASN A 349 -11.99 13.36 -29.72
CA ASN A 349 -12.83 12.74 -28.70
C ASN A 349 -14.34 12.78 -29.06
N GLY A 350 -14.71 13.26 -30.25
CA GLY A 350 -16.09 13.24 -30.76
C GLY A 350 -16.99 14.37 -30.23
N VAL A 351 -16.43 15.44 -29.67
CA VAL A 351 -17.18 16.62 -29.24
C VAL A 351 -17.71 17.38 -30.47
N SER A 352 -18.98 17.80 -30.44
CA SER A 352 -19.58 18.52 -31.58
C SER A 352 -19.01 19.92 -31.76
N ALA A 353 -18.92 20.38 -33.01
CA ALA A 353 -18.47 21.74 -33.33
C ALA A 353 -19.37 22.82 -32.72
N GLU A 354 -20.68 22.53 -32.60
CA GLU A 354 -21.66 23.40 -31.94
C GLU A 354 -21.32 23.60 -30.47
N TYR A 355 -21.04 22.51 -29.75
CA TYR A 355 -20.65 22.56 -28.33
C TYR A 355 -19.32 23.29 -28.14
N LEU A 356 -18.32 23.05 -29.01
CA LEU A 356 -17.04 23.76 -28.95
C LEU A 356 -17.21 25.27 -29.20
N THR A 357 -18.07 25.66 -30.13
CA THR A 357 -18.36 27.07 -30.40
C THR A 357 -18.99 27.76 -29.18
N GLU A 358 -19.96 27.11 -28.54
CA GLU A 358 -20.57 27.60 -27.30
C GLU A 358 -19.54 27.66 -26.17
N LEU A 359 -18.69 26.64 -26.03
CA LEU A 359 -17.62 26.57 -25.04
C LEU A 359 -16.64 27.74 -25.20
N HIS A 360 -16.18 28.04 -26.42
CA HIS A 360 -15.30 29.18 -26.70
C HIS A 360 -15.96 30.53 -26.42
N SER A 361 -17.27 30.65 -26.64
CA SER A 361 -18.01 31.88 -26.34
C SER A 361 -18.14 32.13 -24.83
N PHE A 362 -18.20 31.05 -24.05
CA PHE A 362 -18.36 31.09 -22.60
C PHE A 362 -17.01 31.22 -21.88
N MET A 363 -15.99 30.51 -22.36
CA MET A 363 -14.68 30.43 -21.71
C MET A 363 -13.81 31.64 -22.04
N ASN A 364 -13.42 32.37 -21.00
CA ASN A 364 -12.44 33.45 -21.08
C ASN A 364 -11.60 33.47 -19.78
N GLY A 365 -10.56 34.32 -19.75
CA GLY A 365 -9.67 34.41 -18.59
C GLY A 365 -10.40 34.71 -17.27
N THR A 366 -11.42 35.58 -17.30
CA THR A 366 -12.24 35.89 -16.12
C THR A 366 -13.03 34.67 -15.66
N MET A 367 -13.61 33.91 -16.58
CA MET A 367 -14.36 32.69 -16.26
C MET A 367 -13.45 31.63 -15.63
N VAL A 368 -12.22 31.45 -16.11
CA VAL A 368 -11.25 30.53 -15.50
C VAL A 368 -10.95 30.92 -14.05
N VAL A 369 -10.79 32.22 -13.76
CA VAL A 369 -10.61 32.72 -12.39
C VAL A 369 -11.83 32.43 -11.53
N ILE A 370 -13.05 32.65 -12.05
CA ILE A 370 -14.29 32.34 -11.33
C ILE A 370 -14.36 30.84 -11.01
N ILE A 371 -14.11 29.97 -11.98
CA ILE A 371 -14.10 28.52 -11.79
C ILE A 371 -13.09 28.13 -10.70
N ALA A 372 -11.85 28.65 -10.78
CA ALA A 372 -10.83 28.36 -9.78
C ALA A 372 -11.26 28.76 -8.35
N VAL A 373 -11.86 29.94 -8.17
CA VAL A 373 -12.35 30.40 -6.87
C VAL A 373 -13.50 29.53 -6.37
N VAL A 374 -14.48 29.22 -7.24
CA VAL A 374 -15.63 28.39 -6.86
C VAL A 374 -15.19 26.97 -6.51
N THR A 375 -14.26 26.39 -7.26
CA THR A 375 -13.69 25.07 -6.95
C THR A 375 -12.91 25.05 -5.65
N PHE A 376 -12.14 26.11 -5.36
CA PHE A 376 -11.45 26.24 -4.09
C PHE A 376 -12.43 26.27 -2.91
N VAL A 377 -13.47 27.10 -3.00
CA VAL A 377 -14.52 27.22 -1.98
C VAL A 377 -15.28 25.91 -1.83
N ALA A 378 -15.64 25.24 -2.92
CA ALA A 378 -16.31 23.95 -2.89
C ALA A 378 -15.46 22.87 -2.21
N GLY A 379 -14.14 22.92 -2.33
CA GLY A 379 -13.25 22.01 -1.61
C GLY A 379 -13.14 22.27 -0.10
N ILE A 380 -13.59 23.42 0.39
CA ILE A 380 -13.64 23.70 1.84
C ILE A 380 -14.88 23.04 2.49
N VAL A 381 -15.97 22.96 1.72
CA VAL A 381 -17.26 22.37 2.11
C VAL A 381 -17.15 20.86 2.16
#